data_AF-A0A958IW07-F1
#
_entry.id   AF-A0A958IW07-F1
#
_cell.length_a   1.000
_cell.length_b   1.000
_cell.length_c   1.000
_cell.angle_alpha   90.00
_cell.angle_beta   90.00
_cell.angle_gamma   90.00
#
_symmetry.space_group_name_H-M   'P 1'
#
loop_
_entity.id
_entity.type
_entity.pdbx_description
1 polymer ?
#
loop_
_entity_poly.entity_id
_entity_poly.type
_entity_poly.pdbx_seq_one_letter_code
_entity_poly.pdbx_strand_id
1 'polypeptide(L)'
;MIRLEDYDKSNRFTAKVLETSVITPEASAVEVRDIILEVDKKDFHFDVGQSVGVIVSGPHELGHTEHFRLYTVANTFETSNGNKPVINICVRRCTYIDDFSGEEYKGIASNYLCDRRAGDTITLTGPYGIPWEVPEEKDADLLL
;
A
#
# COMPACT_ATOMS: atom_id res chain seq x y z
N MET A 1 -21.45 5.31 1.10
CA MET A 1 -20.15 4.92 1.68
C MET A 1 -19.56 3.87 0.76
N ILE A 2 -18.41 4.14 0.13
CA ILE A 2 -17.77 3.20 -0.80
C ILE A 2 -17.15 2.06 0.01
N ARG A 3 -17.41 0.82 -0.40
CA ARG A 3 -16.83 -0.38 0.21
C ARG A 3 -15.61 -0.85 -0.60
N LEU A 4 -14.74 -1.62 0.03
CA LEU A 4 -13.56 -2.22 -0.63
C LEU A 4 -13.91 -3.14 -1.82
N GLU A 5 -15.12 -3.69 -1.82
CA GLU A 5 -15.66 -4.50 -2.92
C GLU A 5 -16.04 -3.67 -4.16
N ASP A 6 -16.31 -2.37 -3.99
CA ASP A 6 -16.78 -1.48 -5.05
C ASP A 6 -15.64 -0.91 -5.91
N TYR A 7 -14.37 -1.06 -5.48
CA TYR A 7 -13.22 -0.58 -6.23
C TYR A 7 -12.94 -1.47 -7.47
N ASP A 8 -12.71 -0.84 -8.61
CA ASP A 8 -12.28 -1.52 -9.84
C ASP A 8 -10.86 -2.07 -9.68
N LYS A 9 -10.73 -3.40 -9.78
CA LYS A 9 -9.47 -4.15 -9.63
C LYS A 9 -8.95 -4.69 -10.98
N SER A 10 -9.51 -4.25 -12.09
CA SER A 10 -9.19 -4.75 -13.44
C SER A 10 -7.86 -4.21 -13.97
N ASN A 11 -7.57 -2.93 -13.69
CA ASN A 11 -6.31 -2.30 -14.05
C ASN A 11 -5.19 -2.74 -13.08
N ARG A 12 -4.61 -3.92 -13.36
CA ARG A 12 -3.54 -4.51 -12.56
C ARG A 12 -2.19 -4.32 -13.21
N PHE A 13 -1.19 -4.09 -12.39
CA PHE A 13 0.20 -3.97 -12.80
C PHE A 13 1.11 -4.47 -11.68
N THR A 14 2.36 -4.77 -12.01
CA THR A 14 3.35 -5.21 -11.04
C THR A 14 4.18 -4.03 -10.55
N ALA A 15 4.72 -4.14 -9.34
CA ALA A 15 5.74 -3.24 -8.85
C ALA A 15 6.86 -4.03 -8.19
N LYS A 16 8.09 -3.58 -8.38
CA LYS A 16 9.28 -4.19 -7.78
C LYS A 16 9.63 -3.44 -6.51
N VAL A 17 9.86 -4.18 -5.42
CA VAL A 17 10.37 -3.60 -4.18
C VAL A 17 11.81 -3.16 -4.41
N LEU A 18 12.06 -1.86 -4.33
CA LEU A 18 13.40 -1.30 -4.37
C LEU A 18 14.05 -1.37 -3.00
N GLU A 19 13.31 -0.97 -1.97
CA GLU A 19 13.80 -0.89 -0.60
C GLU A 19 12.66 -1.14 0.39
N THR A 20 13.02 -1.67 1.56
CA THR A 20 12.15 -1.84 2.73
C THR A 20 12.95 -1.51 3.98
N SER A 21 12.47 -0.56 4.78
CA SER A 21 13.15 -0.12 6.00
C SER A 21 12.16 -0.02 7.16
N VAL A 22 12.61 -0.36 8.38
CA VAL A 22 11.79 -0.19 9.57
C VAL A 22 11.90 1.27 10.03
N ILE A 23 10.75 1.93 10.20
CA ILE A 23 10.68 3.34 10.61
C ILE A 23 10.26 3.52 12.08
N THR A 24 10.01 2.42 12.79
CA THR A 24 9.75 2.39 14.23
C THR A 24 11.03 2.05 15.02
N PRO A 25 11.21 2.58 16.24
CA PRO A 25 12.31 2.16 17.13
C PRO A 25 12.26 0.66 17.45
N GLU A 26 13.42 0.06 17.75
CA GLU A 26 13.53 -1.37 18.07
C GLU A 26 12.68 -1.79 19.29
N ALA A 27 12.53 -0.89 20.27
CA ALA A 27 11.70 -1.12 21.46
C ALA A 27 10.18 -1.00 21.20
N SER A 28 9.76 -0.67 19.97
CA SER A 28 8.35 -0.54 19.62
C SER A 28 7.65 -1.89 19.63
N ALA A 29 6.47 -1.96 20.24
CA ALA A 29 5.60 -3.14 20.18
C ALA A 29 5.01 -3.37 18.76
N VAL A 30 5.17 -2.39 17.87
CA VAL A 30 4.63 -2.41 16.52
C VAL A 30 5.74 -2.12 15.52
N GLU A 31 5.84 -2.95 14.48
CA GLU A 31 6.68 -2.71 13.32
C GLU A 31 5.91 -1.88 12.29
N VAL A 32 6.46 -0.73 11.89
CA VAL A 32 6.03 0.00 10.68
C VAL A 32 7.20 0.06 9.73
N ARG A 33 6.94 -0.23 8.45
CA ARG A 33 7.95 -0.17 7.39
C ARG A 33 7.61 0.88 6.36
N ASP A 34 8.63 1.60 5.90
CA ASP A 34 8.58 2.30 4.62
C ASP A 34 9.02 1.35 3.52
N ILE A 35 8.23 1.26 2.45
CA ILE A 35 8.46 0.36 1.33
C ILE A 35 8.43 1.17 0.04
N ILE A 36 9.57 1.20 -0.64
CA ILE A 36 9.75 1.90 -1.91
C ILE A 36 9.53 0.93 -3.05
N LEU A 37 8.61 1.26 -3.94
CA LEU A 37 8.18 0.41 -5.05
C LEU A 37 8.41 1.10 -6.39
N GLU A 38 9.07 0.42 -7.32
CA GLU A 38 9.15 0.81 -8.71
C GLU A 38 8.00 0.16 -9.49
N VAL A 39 7.08 0.98 -10.01
CA VAL A 39 5.88 0.53 -10.71
C VAL A 39 6.23 0.14 -12.15
N ASP A 40 5.90 -1.09 -12.56
CA ASP A 40 6.14 -1.59 -13.91
C ASP A 40 5.01 -1.19 -14.88
N LYS A 41 4.67 0.11 -14.86
CA LYS A 41 3.68 0.74 -15.72
C LYS A 41 4.11 2.17 -15.98
N LYS A 42 4.71 2.44 -17.15
CA LYS A 42 5.37 3.73 -17.44
C LYS A 42 4.41 4.92 -17.51
N ASP A 43 3.16 4.66 -17.90
CA ASP A 43 2.07 5.62 -17.97
C ASP A 43 1.32 5.78 -16.64
N PHE A 44 1.73 5.06 -15.58
CA PHE A 44 1.14 5.23 -14.27
C PHE A 44 1.51 6.60 -13.69
N HIS A 45 0.49 7.35 -13.29
CA HIS A 45 0.61 8.64 -12.63
C HIS A 45 -0.30 8.65 -11.41
N PHE A 46 0.07 9.43 -10.39
CA PHE A 46 -0.73 9.60 -9.19
C PHE A 46 -0.53 11.00 -8.62
N ASP A 47 -1.56 11.49 -7.95
CA ASP A 47 -1.56 12.76 -7.21
C ASP A 47 -1.36 12.53 -5.71
N VAL A 48 -0.91 13.57 -5.01
CA VAL A 48 -0.73 13.53 -3.55
C VAL A 48 -2.04 13.15 -2.86
N GLY A 49 -1.95 12.20 -1.93
CA GLY A 49 -3.11 11.68 -1.19
C GLY A 49 -3.83 10.51 -1.87
N GLN A 50 -3.55 10.21 -3.13
CA GLN A 50 -4.10 9.03 -3.79
C GLN A 50 -3.56 7.73 -3.18
N SER A 51 -4.33 6.65 -3.36
CA SER A 51 -4.00 5.32 -2.86
C SER A 51 -3.81 4.31 -3.99
N VAL A 52 -3.01 3.28 -3.73
CA VAL A 52 -2.93 2.09 -4.58
C VAL A 52 -3.56 0.91 -3.85
N GLY A 53 -4.13 -0.01 -4.62
CA GLY A 53 -4.59 -1.28 -4.12
C GLY A 53 -3.51 -2.35 -4.23
N VAL A 54 -3.26 -3.08 -3.16
CA VAL A 54 -2.40 -4.26 -3.13
C VAL A 54 -3.28 -5.50 -3.19
N ILE A 55 -2.95 -6.40 -4.12
CA ILE A 55 -3.62 -7.69 -4.29
C ILE A 55 -2.66 -8.80 -3.86
N VAL A 56 -3.02 -9.51 -2.81
CA VAL A 56 -2.29 -10.70 -2.35
C VAL A 56 -2.99 -11.95 -2.88
N SER A 57 -2.31 -12.72 -3.72
CA SER A 57 -2.83 -14.00 -4.22
C SER A 57 -2.88 -15.06 -3.11
N GLY A 58 -3.92 -15.89 -3.14
CA GLY A 58 -4.18 -16.96 -2.20
C GLY A 58 -3.48 -18.29 -2.55
N PRO A 59 -3.90 -19.41 -1.93
CA PRO A 59 -5.19 -19.58 -1.25
C PRO A 59 -5.27 -18.85 0.10
N HIS A 60 -6.40 -18.18 0.35
CA HIS A 60 -6.75 -17.61 1.65
C HIS A 60 -7.89 -18.41 2.29
N GLU A 61 -8.17 -18.13 3.56
CA GLU A 61 -9.29 -18.73 4.28
C GLU A 61 -10.63 -18.50 3.57
N LEU A 62 -11.61 -19.35 3.89
CA LEU A 62 -12.97 -19.29 3.33
C LEU A 62 -13.04 -19.36 1.80
N GLY A 63 -12.00 -19.89 1.15
CA GLY A 63 -11.96 -20.09 -0.30
C GLY A 63 -11.67 -18.83 -1.12
N HIS A 64 -11.24 -17.74 -0.47
CA HIS A 64 -10.86 -16.53 -1.19
C HIS A 64 -9.55 -16.72 -1.97
N THR A 65 -9.56 -16.41 -3.26
CA THR A 65 -8.37 -16.50 -4.13
C THR A 65 -7.48 -15.28 -4.05
N GLU A 66 -8.00 -14.16 -3.57
CA GLU A 66 -7.31 -12.87 -3.53
C GLU A 66 -7.71 -12.08 -2.29
N HIS A 67 -6.76 -11.33 -1.75
CA HIS A 67 -6.99 -10.41 -0.63
C HIS A 67 -6.56 -9.00 -1.03
N PHE A 68 -7.53 -8.07 -1.06
CA PHE A 68 -7.35 -6.69 -1.52
C PHE A 68 -7.34 -5.69 -0.36
N ARG A 69 -6.34 -4.79 -0.34
CA ARG A 69 -6.26 -3.65 0.60
C ARG A 69 -5.70 -2.40 -0.06
N LEU A 70 -6.17 -1.25 0.38
CA LEU A 70 -5.70 0.06 -0.08
C LEU A 70 -4.56 0.56 0.82
N TYR A 71 -3.58 1.19 0.20
CA TYR A 71 -2.48 1.89 0.86
C TYR A 71 -2.30 3.27 0.21
N THR A 72 -2.30 4.30 1.03
CA THR A 72 -2.04 5.67 0.58
C THR A 72 -0.58 5.81 0.16
N VAL A 73 -0.35 6.47 -0.97
CA VAL A 73 1.00 6.78 -1.45
C VAL A 73 1.58 7.91 -0.60
N ALA A 74 2.78 7.68 -0.06
CA ALA A 74 3.41 8.53 0.96
C ALA A 74 4.46 9.50 0.41
N ASN A 75 4.68 9.53 -0.91
CA ASN A 75 5.58 10.46 -1.60
C ASN A 75 4.85 11.28 -2.66
N THR A 76 5.51 12.31 -3.19
CA THR A 76 5.10 13.00 -4.42
C THR A 76 5.51 12.20 -5.66
N PHE A 77 4.92 12.50 -6.81
CA PHE A 77 5.25 11.81 -8.05
C PHE A 77 6.74 11.94 -8.40
N GLU A 78 7.42 10.80 -8.51
CA GLU A 78 8.84 10.69 -8.85
C GLU A 78 9.07 9.51 -9.79
N THR A 79 10.19 9.53 -10.51
CA THR A 79 10.61 8.43 -11.39
C THR A 79 12.00 7.93 -11.04
N SER A 80 12.22 6.63 -11.23
CA SER A 80 13.54 6.02 -11.09
C SER A 80 14.45 6.37 -12.28
N ASN A 81 15.73 6.02 -12.20
CA ASN A 81 16.69 6.16 -13.30
C ASN A 81 16.22 5.48 -14.61
N GLY A 82 15.30 4.50 -14.53
CA GLY A 82 14.70 3.81 -15.67
C GLY A 82 13.44 4.49 -16.23
N ASN A 83 13.12 5.70 -15.77
CA ASN A 83 11.89 6.45 -16.09
C ASN A 83 10.61 5.66 -15.77
N LYS A 84 10.64 4.91 -14.66
CA LYS A 84 9.47 4.20 -14.11
C LYS A 84 8.95 4.94 -12.87
N PRO A 85 7.63 5.05 -12.67
CA PRO A 85 7.08 5.71 -11.49
C PRO A 85 7.52 5.01 -10.19
N VAL A 86 7.83 5.81 -9.17
CA VAL A 86 8.18 5.33 -7.83
C VAL A 86 7.12 5.75 -6.84
N ILE A 87 6.67 4.79 -6.03
CA ILE A 87 5.74 5.05 -4.93
C ILE A 87 6.30 4.54 -3.61
N ASN A 88 6.03 5.27 -2.54
CA ASN A 88 6.34 4.87 -1.18
C ASN A 88 5.04 4.53 -0.46
N ILE A 89 5.03 3.45 0.32
CA ILE A 89 3.91 3.12 1.20
C ILE A 89 4.41 2.83 2.61
N CYS A 90 3.74 3.42 3.60
CA CYS A 90 3.99 3.17 5.01
C CYS A 90 3.06 2.06 5.49
N VAL A 91 3.62 0.91 5.86
CA VAL A 91 2.84 -0.28 6.22
C VAL A 91 3.12 -0.65 7.66
N ARG A 92 2.07 -0.58 8.49
CA ARG A 92 2.07 -1.14 9.83
C ARG A 92 1.81 -2.65 9.75
N ARG A 93 2.64 -3.45 10.41
CA ARG A 93 2.37 -4.88 10.61
C ARG A 93 1.21 -5.03 11.60
N CYS A 94 0.07 -5.49 11.11
CA CYS A 94 -1.13 -5.66 11.92
C CYS A 94 -1.33 -7.11 12.36
N THR A 95 -1.75 -7.26 13.62
CA THR A 95 -2.37 -8.47 14.16
C THR A 95 -3.72 -8.09 14.76
N TYR A 96 -4.64 -9.04 14.82
CA TYR A 96 -5.96 -8.88 15.39
C TYR A 96 -6.29 -10.07 16.27
N ILE A 97 -7.03 -9.84 17.34
CA ILE A 97 -7.50 -10.89 18.24
C ILE A 97 -8.94 -11.20 17.81
N ASP A 98 -9.25 -12.47 17.60
CA ASP A 98 -10.62 -12.89 17.36
C ASP A 98 -11.42 -12.80 18.68
N ASP A 99 -12.49 -12.01 18.69
CA ASP A 99 -13.26 -11.72 19.91
C ASP A 99 -13.95 -12.98 20.48
N PHE A 100 -14.13 -14.03 19.67
CA PHE A 100 -14.82 -15.25 20.09
C PHE A 100 -13.86 -16.34 20.58
N SER A 101 -12.78 -16.60 19.85
CA SER A 101 -11.79 -17.64 20.18
C SER A 101 -10.68 -17.11 21.10
N GLY A 102 -10.43 -15.80 21.11
CA GLY A 102 -9.31 -15.16 21.80
C GLY A 102 -7.96 -15.40 21.12
N GLU A 103 -7.94 -16.01 19.93
CA GLU A 103 -6.70 -16.29 19.19
C GLU A 103 -6.20 -15.06 18.44
N GLU A 104 -4.88 -14.91 18.36
CA GLU A 104 -4.25 -13.84 17.60
C GLU A 104 -3.97 -14.26 16.14
N TYR A 105 -4.47 -13.47 15.20
CA TYR A 105 -4.32 -13.66 13.77
C TYR A 105 -3.51 -12.54 13.13
N LYS A 106 -2.72 -12.90 12.12
CA LYS A 106 -1.90 -11.96 11.36
C LYS A 106 -2.72 -11.36 10.22
N GLY A 107 -2.68 -10.04 10.06
CA GLY A 107 -3.27 -9.37 8.91
C GLY A 107 -2.57 -9.78 7.61
N ILE A 108 -3.33 -10.30 6.63
CA ILE A 108 -2.79 -10.89 5.39
C ILE A 108 -1.93 -9.89 4.61
N ALA A 109 -2.51 -8.75 4.19
CA ALA A 109 -1.82 -7.78 3.33
C ALA A 109 -0.67 -7.06 4.03
N SER A 110 -0.84 -6.67 5.30
CA SER A 110 0.21 -5.99 6.07
C SER A 110 1.41 -6.89 6.30
N ASN A 111 1.20 -8.15 6.69
CA ASN A 111 2.32 -9.08 6.89
C ASN A 111 2.96 -9.44 5.55
N TYR A 112 2.15 -9.68 4.51
CA TYR A 112 2.65 -9.89 3.15
C TYR A 112 3.62 -8.77 2.73
N LEU A 113 3.26 -7.49 2.90
CA LEU A 113 4.11 -6.36 2.53
C LEU A 113 5.33 -6.23 3.44
N CYS A 114 5.16 -6.30 4.77
CA CYS A 114 6.26 -6.15 5.71
C CYS A 114 7.31 -7.28 5.60
N ASP A 115 6.95 -8.44 5.06
CA ASP A 115 7.87 -9.56 4.81
C ASP A 115 8.59 -9.48 3.46
N ARG A 116 8.26 -8.49 2.60
CA ARG A 116 8.93 -8.32 1.31
C ARG A 116 10.35 -7.79 1.47
N ARG A 117 11.20 -8.21 0.54
CA ARG A 117 12.60 -7.79 0.42
C ARG A 117 12.83 -7.08 -0.90
N ALA A 118 13.92 -6.31 -0.97
CA ALA A 118 14.36 -5.71 -2.24
C ALA A 118 14.48 -6.78 -3.32
N GLY A 119 13.88 -6.52 -4.48
CA GLY A 119 13.78 -7.46 -5.60
C GLY A 119 12.46 -8.21 -5.69
N ASP A 120 11.68 -8.31 -4.62
CA ASP A 120 10.36 -8.95 -4.65
C ASP A 120 9.39 -8.17 -5.55
N THR A 121 8.37 -8.86 -6.06
CA THR A 121 7.32 -8.28 -6.89
C THR A 121 5.98 -8.30 -6.16
N ILE A 122 5.23 -7.20 -6.29
CA ILE A 122 3.90 -7.02 -5.71
C ILE A 122 2.91 -6.73 -6.84
N THR A 123 1.69 -7.26 -6.73
CA THR A 123 0.58 -6.92 -7.63
C THR A 123 -0.17 -5.71 -7.08
N LEU A 124 -0.22 -4.65 -7.89
CA LEU A 124 -0.90 -3.40 -7.59
C LEU A 124 -2.07 -3.14 -8.54
N THR A 125 -2.95 -2.22 -8.13
CA THR A 125 -4.04 -1.67 -8.94
C THR A 125 -4.36 -0.23 -8.50
N GLY A 126 -5.02 0.56 -9.35
CA GLY A 126 -5.29 1.99 -9.12
C GLY A 126 -4.67 2.89 -10.20
N PRO A 127 -4.40 4.18 -9.89
CA PRO A 127 -4.55 4.82 -8.58
C PRO A 127 -6.03 5.01 -8.21
N TYR A 128 -6.30 5.22 -6.93
CA TYR A 128 -7.62 5.53 -6.40
C TYR A 128 -7.61 6.88 -5.70
N GLY A 129 -8.56 7.74 -6.09
CA GLY A 129 -8.71 9.08 -5.54
C GLY A 129 -9.16 9.11 -4.09
N ILE A 130 -8.85 10.20 -3.41
CA ILE A 130 -9.47 10.63 -2.16
C ILE A 130 -10.55 11.67 -2.44
N PRO A 131 -11.54 11.86 -1.56
CA PRO A 131 -12.62 12.81 -1.80
C PRO A 131 -12.21 14.29 -1.62
N TRP A 132 -10.93 14.57 -1.32
CA TRP A 132 -10.40 15.91 -1.12
C TRP A 132 -9.15 16.12 -1.97
N GLU A 133 -9.09 17.24 -2.68
CA GLU A 133 -7.91 17.63 -3.44
C GLU A 133 -7.03 18.55 -2.60
N VAL A 134 -5.72 18.52 -2.84
CA VAL A 134 -4.78 19.47 -2.24
C VAL A 134 -4.99 20.83 -2.91
N PRO A 135 -5.21 21.93 -2.17
CA PRO A 135 -5.34 23.26 -2.75
C PRO A 135 -4.13 23.64 -3.60
N GLU A 136 -4.36 24.37 -4.70
CA GLU A 136 -3.28 24.87 -5.57
C GLU A 136 -2.55 26.08 -4.92
N GLU A 137 -3.25 26.80 -4.04
CA GLU A 137 -2.76 27.97 -3.34
C GLU A 137 -1.65 27.61 -2.34
N LYS A 138 -0.46 28.20 -2.52
CA LYS A 138 0.71 27.93 -1.68
C LYS A 138 0.66 28.59 -0.30
N ASP A 139 -0.31 29.46 -0.07
CA ASP A 139 -0.59 30.16 1.18
C ASP A 139 -1.83 29.63 1.90
N ALA A 140 -2.44 28.55 1.40
CA ALA A 140 -3.54 27.88 2.09
C ALA A 140 -3.06 27.27 3.42
N ASP A 141 -3.83 27.50 4.48
CA ASP A 141 -3.63 26.84 5.77
C ASP A 141 -4.07 25.37 5.67
N LEU A 142 -3.13 24.44 5.89
CA LEU A 142 -3.40 23.00 5.92
C LEU A 142 -3.40 22.49 7.36
N LEU A 143 -4.53 21.96 7.80
CA LEU A 143 -4.65 21.19 9.05
C LEU A 143 -4.64 19.70 8.69
N LEU A 144 -3.60 18.99 9.15
CA LEU A 144 -3.32 17.59 8.84
C LEU A 144 -3.50 16.69 10.08
#